data_AF-A0A840QKM2-F1
#
_entry.id   AF-A0A840QKM2-F1
#
_cell.length_a   1.000
_cell.length_b   1.000
_cell.length_c   1.000
_cell.angle_alpha   90.00
_cell.angle_beta   90.00
_cell.angle_gamma   90.00
#
_symmetry.space_group_name_H-M   'P 1'
#
loop_
_entity.id
_entity.type
_entity.pdbx_description
1 polymer ?
#
loop_
_entity_poly.entity_id
_entity_poly.type
_entity_poly.pdbx_seq_one_letter_code
_entity_poly.pdbx_strand_id
1 'polypeptide(L)'
;MLLNPLGSMGRGVKSRDKLAKTTLHMQEIFELTAPFDGPELDIAHIRFPNTHGKPLAGCEAGTIIYVFTPGEVTVCPYLVFAARTPQSRHADAEFIVGNIFTDSDIARRLDDYRFHDRYRVGANATCSACSMNSGCGKGCPAAVVAAGGWIGDVDTEQCPISTDTQTGGRRLLPLMPA
;
A
#
# COMPACT_ATOMS: atom_id res chain seq x y z
N MET A 1 -7.47 -12.98 2.96
CA MET A 1 -6.70 -11.84 2.39
C MET A 1 -7.56 -11.15 1.33
N LEU A 2 -8.46 -10.25 1.74
CA LEU A 2 -9.25 -9.45 0.81
C LEU A 2 -8.47 -8.16 0.53
N LEU A 3 -7.70 -8.14 -0.56
CA LEU A 3 -7.13 -6.88 -1.06
C LEU A 3 -8.29 -5.95 -1.36
N ASN A 4 -8.32 -4.73 -0.82
CA ASN A 4 -9.33 -3.73 -1.18
C ASN A 4 -9.23 -3.47 -2.70
N PRO A 5 -10.04 -4.14 -3.53
CA PRO A 5 -9.87 -4.09 -4.96
C PRO A 5 -10.50 -2.82 -5.51
N LEU A 6 -11.35 -2.16 -4.70
CA LEU A 6 -12.09 -0.95 -4.99
C LEU A 6 -11.31 0.31 -4.58
N GLY A 7 -10.20 0.14 -3.85
CA GLY A 7 -9.27 1.21 -3.50
C GLY A 7 -8.41 1.65 -4.68
N SER A 8 -7.71 2.77 -4.50
CA SER A 8 -6.92 3.41 -5.56
C SER A 8 -5.84 2.48 -6.13
N MET A 9 -5.17 1.73 -5.26
CA MET A 9 -4.14 0.75 -5.59
C MET A 9 -4.71 -0.53 -6.23
N GLY A 10 -5.94 -0.94 -5.86
CA GLY A 10 -6.56 -2.20 -6.27
C GLY A 10 -7.05 -2.25 -7.72
N ARG A 11 -7.24 -1.10 -8.37
CA ARG A 11 -7.71 -0.98 -9.76
C ARG A 11 -6.60 -0.68 -10.77
N GLY A 12 -5.39 -0.41 -10.31
CA GLY A 12 -4.29 0.03 -11.17
C GLY A 12 -4.51 1.45 -11.71
N VAL A 13 -3.41 2.16 -11.94
CA VAL A 13 -3.39 3.61 -12.20
C VAL A 13 -4.22 4.04 -13.42
N LYS A 14 -4.37 3.18 -14.42
CA LYS A 14 -5.12 3.48 -15.66
C LYS A 14 -6.64 3.40 -15.51
N SER A 15 -7.15 2.64 -14.53
CA SER A 15 -8.59 2.41 -14.35
C SER A 15 -9.14 2.98 -13.05
N ARG A 16 -8.28 3.53 -12.19
CA ARG A 16 -8.63 4.20 -10.93
C ARG A 16 -9.81 5.15 -11.08
N ASP A 17 -9.73 6.08 -12.02
CA ASP A 17 -10.75 7.13 -12.15
C ASP A 17 -12.12 6.61 -12.62
N LYS A 18 -12.18 5.37 -13.13
CA LYS A 18 -13.43 4.73 -13.60
C LYS A 18 -13.98 3.69 -12.63
N LEU A 19 -13.12 3.00 -11.89
CA LEU A 19 -13.48 1.79 -11.14
C LEU A 19 -13.23 1.89 -9.63
N ALA A 20 -12.51 2.90 -9.15
CA ALA A 20 -12.32 3.11 -7.73
C ALA A 20 -13.61 3.62 -7.09
N LYS A 21 -13.87 3.18 -5.85
CA LYS A 21 -14.99 3.68 -5.04
C LYS A 21 -14.53 4.79 -4.11
N THR A 22 -15.49 5.59 -3.66
CA THR A 22 -15.21 6.68 -2.73
C THR A 22 -14.81 6.14 -1.36
N THR A 23 -14.08 6.94 -0.58
CA THR A 23 -13.73 6.61 0.82
C THR A 23 -14.97 6.29 1.65
N LEU A 24 -16.06 7.04 1.48
CA LEU A 24 -17.33 6.79 2.16
C LEU A 24 -17.88 5.40 1.82
N HIS A 25 -17.90 5.03 0.54
CA HIS A 25 -18.37 3.72 0.14
C HIS A 25 -17.49 2.59 0.68
N MET A 26 -16.18 2.83 0.79
CA MET A 26 -15.29 1.85 1.42
C MET A 26 -15.57 1.70 2.92
N GLN A 27 -15.93 2.78 3.62
CA GLN A 27 -16.36 2.72 5.02
C GLN A 27 -17.68 1.94 5.16
N GLU A 28 -18.63 2.14 4.26
CA GLU A 28 -19.88 1.35 4.23
C GLU A 28 -19.58 -0.15 4.09
N ILE A 29 -18.67 -0.54 3.20
CA ILE A 29 -18.26 -1.94 3.04
C ILE A 29 -17.59 -2.48 4.31
N PHE A 30 -16.75 -1.66 4.97
CA PHE A 30 -16.13 -2.05 6.23
C PHE A 30 -17.19 -2.35 7.29
N GLU A 31 -18.13 -1.43 7.50
CA GLU A 31 -19.19 -1.56 8.50
C GLU A 31 -20.12 -2.73 8.21
N LEU A 32 -20.47 -2.95 6.93
CA LEU A 32 -21.29 -4.08 6.51
C LEU A 32 -20.60 -5.43 6.72
N THR A 33 -19.27 -5.48 6.63
CA THR A 33 -18.51 -6.73 6.73
C THR A 33 -18.02 -7.02 8.15
N ALA A 34 -17.81 -6.00 8.98
CA ALA A 34 -17.27 -6.14 10.34
C ALA A 34 -18.00 -7.17 11.24
N PRO A 35 -19.34 -7.30 11.20
CA PRO A 35 -20.04 -8.27 12.05
C PRO A 35 -19.77 -9.75 11.71
N PHE A 36 -19.23 -10.04 10.53
CA PHE A 36 -18.93 -11.40 10.10
C PHE A 36 -17.53 -11.87 10.49
N ASP A 37 -16.71 -10.98 11.07
CA ASP A 37 -15.41 -11.35 11.61
C ASP A 37 -15.58 -12.12 12.93
N GLY A 38 -15.12 -13.36 12.98
CA GLY A 38 -15.37 -14.26 14.10
C GLY A 38 -14.65 -15.61 14.02
N PRO A 39 -14.97 -16.56 14.92
CA PRO A 39 -14.22 -17.82 15.05
C PRO A 39 -14.22 -18.71 13.81
N GLU A 40 -15.25 -18.61 12.97
CA GLU A 40 -15.42 -19.43 11.76
C GLU A 40 -14.98 -18.69 10.48
N LEU A 41 -14.78 -17.36 10.55
CA LEU A 41 -14.44 -16.53 9.41
C LEU A 41 -13.62 -15.31 9.86
N ASP A 42 -12.38 -15.24 9.41
CA ASP A 42 -11.51 -14.08 9.61
C ASP A 42 -11.65 -13.10 8.44
N ILE A 43 -12.04 -11.86 8.75
CA ILE A 43 -12.15 -10.78 7.75
C ILE A 43 -10.98 -9.81 7.89
N ALA A 44 -10.03 -9.93 6.96
CA ALA A 44 -8.94 -8.97 6.82
C ALA A 44 -9.34 -7.77 5.94
N HIS A 45 -9.49 -6.59 6.54
CA HIS A 45 -9.69 -5.31 5.83
C HIS A 45 -8.36 -4.69 5.37
N ILE A 46 -7.85 -5.13 4.23
CA ILE A 46 -6.55 -4.67 3.73
C ILE A 46 -6.69 -3.32 3.02
N ARG A 47 -6.04 -2.28 3.54
CA ARG A 47 -6.05 -0.90 2.98
C ARG A 47 -7.47 -0.31 2.84
N PHE A 48 -8.33 -0.58 3.82
CA PHE A 48 -9.54 0.22 4.02
C PHE A 48 -9.18 1.57 4.65
N PRO A 49 -10.05 2.59 4.57
CA PRO A 49 -9.78 3.88 5.20
C PRO A 49 -9.46 3.75 6.69
N ASN A 50 -8.31 4.29 7.12
CA ASN A 50 -7.86 4.23 8.52
C ASN A 50 -8.51 5.34 9.36
N THR A 51 -9.84 5.32 9.49
CA THR A 51 -10.63 6.33 10.22
C THR A 51 -10.40 6.29 11.72
N HIS A 52 -10.06 5.13 12.27
CA HIS A 52 -9.80 4.93 13.70
C HIS A 52 -8.41 5.36 14.14
N GLY A 53 -7.58 5.91 13.24
CA GLY A 53 -6.29 6.46 13.59
C GLY A 53 -5.24 5.42 14.04
N LYS A 54 -5.40 4.16 13.64
CA LYS A 54 -4.53 3.06 14.12
C LYS A 54 -3.12 3.18 13.54
N PRO A 55 -2.08 2.73 14.26
CA PRO A 55 -0.74 2.55 13.69
C PRO A 55 -0.80 1.64 12.46
N LEU A 56 0.01 1.96 11.45
CA LEU A 56 0.07 1.16 10.22
C LEU A 56 0.86 -0.13 10.46
N ALA A 57 0.49 -1.19 9.72
CA ALA A 57 1.26 -2.43 9.70
C ALA A 57 2.65 -2.23 9.06
N GLY A 58 3.58 -3.13 9.41
CA GLY A 58 4.91 -3.20 8.80
C GLY A 58 4.86 -3.73 7.38
N CYS A 59 5.91 -3.45 6.61
CA CYS A 59 6.10 -4.01 5.29
C CYS A 59 6.84 -5.35 5.39
N GLU A 60 6.33 -6.37 4.71
CA GLU A 60 6.87 -7.74 4.66
C GLU A 60 7.61 -8.01 3.33
N ALA A 61 8.16 -6.96 2.70
CA ALA A 61 8.88 -7.12 1.43
C ALA A 61 10.17 -7.92 1.66
N GLY A 62 10.31 -9.02 0.94
CA GLY A 62 11.44 -9.94 1.07
C GLY A 62 11.29 -11.02 2.15
N THR A 63 10.19 -11.04 2.93
CA THR A 63 9.91 -12.14 3.88
C THR A 63 9.02 -13.22 3.26
N ILE A 64 8.20 -12.85 2.27
CA ILE A 64 7.33 -13.76 1.52
C ILE A 64 7.84 -13.84 0.07
N ILE A 65 8.05 -15.06 -0.43
CA ILE A 65 8.51 -15.32 -1.79
C ILE A 65 7.32 -15.31 -2.74
N TYR A 66 7.40 -14.47 -3.78
CA TYR A 66 6.42 -14.44 -4.86
C TYR A 66 7.09 -14.77 -6.20
N VAL A 67 6.47 -15.65 -6.97
CA VAL A 67 6.93 -16.08 -8.29
C VAL A 67 5.85 -15.75 -9.32
N PHE A 68 6.19 -14.97 -10.33
CA PHE A 68 5.29 -14.72 -11.47
C PHE A 68 5.28 -15.90 -12.44
N THR A 69 4.25 -15.98 -13.28
CA THR A 69 4.08 -17.09 -14.22
C THR A 69 5.28 -17.34 -15.15
N PRO A 70 6.06 -16.33 -15.60
CA PRO A 70 7.26 -16.58 -16.39
C PRO A 70 8.48 -17.03 -15.57
N GLY A 71 8.35 -17.15 -14.25
CA GLY A 71 9.40 -17.58 -13.32
C GLY A 71 10.11 -16.45 -12.57
N GLU A 72 9.80 -15.17 -12.86
CA GLU A 72 10.37 -14.03 -12.15
C GLU A 72 10.05 -14.10 -10.64
N VAL A 73 11.09 -14.09 -9.81
CA VAL A 73 10.97 -14.08 -8.36
C VAL A 73 11.11 -12.65 -7.86
N THR A 74 10.19 -12.22 -7.00
CA THR A 74 10.08 -10.82 -6.57
C THR A 74 10.05 -10.72 -5.05
N VAL A 75 10.59 -9.62 -4.51
CA VAL A 75 10.51 -9.35 -3.05
C VAL A 75 9.14 -8.85 -2.61
N CYS A 76 8.40 -8.23 -3.53
CA CYS A 76 7.02 -7.84 -3.33
C CYS A 76 6.38 -7.62 -4.70
N PRO A 77 5.33 -8.37 -5.06
CA PRO A 77 4.70 -8.24 -6.36
C PRO A 77 4.06 -6.86 -6.54
N TYR A 78 3.57 -6.26 -5.45
CA TYR A 78 3.00 -4.91 -5.48
C TYR A 78 4.04 -3.84 -5.78
N LEU A 79 5.29 -4.00 -5.34
CA LEU A 79 6.36 -3.06 -5.69
C LEU A 79 6.67 -3.13 -7.20
N VAL A 80 6.72 -4.34 -7.77
CA VAL A 80 6.90 -4.50 -9.23
C VAL A 80 5.75 -3.85 -10.00
N PHE A 81 4.50 -4.08 -9.60
CA PHE A 81 3.34 -3.44 -10.26
C PHE A 81 3.29 -1.93 -10.07
N ALA A 82 3.63 -1.44 -8.89
CA ALA A 82 3.72 -0.01 -8.61
C ALA A 82 4.81 0.66 -9.45
N ALA A 83 5.96 0.00 -9.61
CA ALA A 83 7.08 0.48 -10.38
C ALA A 83 6.78 0.59 -11.89
N ARG A 84 5.85 -0.23 -12.40
CA ARG A 84 5.37 -0.17 -13.79
C ARG A 84 4.37 0.96 -14.07
N THR A 85 4.05 1.78 -13.07
CA THR A 85 3.16 2.93 -13.27
C THR A 85 3.89 4.08 -13.94
N PRO A 86 3.25 4.88 -14.82
CA PRO A 86 3.94 5.95 -15.55
C PRO A 86 4.63 7.01 -14.69
N GLN A 87 4.11 7.24 -13.49
CA GLN A 87 4.63 8.20 -12.51
C GLN A 87 5.71 7.62 -11.59
N SER A 88 6.00 6.32 -11.69
CA SER A 88 6.97 5.67 -10.83
C SER A 88 8.36 6.29 -10.99
N ARG A 89 9.06 6.44 -9.87
CA ARG A 89 10.46 6.85 -9.82
C ARG A 89 11.43 5.66 -9.73
N HIS A 90 10.88 4.46 -9.62
CA HIS A 90 11.60 3.19 -9.49
C HIS A 90 11.42 2.36 -10.76
N ALA A 91 12.47 1.65 -11.16
CA ALA A 91 12.39 0.60 -12.16
C ALA A 91 11.83 -0.68 -11.52
N ASP A 92 11.03 -1.43 -12.26
CA ASP A 92 10.42 -2.66 -11.77
C ASP A 92 11.45 -3.77 -11.50
N ALA A 93 12.51 -3.80 -12.30
CA ALA A 93 13.68 -4.64 -12.11
C ALA A 93 14.37 -4.45 -10.74
N GLU A 94 14.17 -3.32 -10.06
CA GLU A 94 14.70 -3.14 -8.69
C GLU A 94 14.12 -4.15 -7.71
N PHE A 95 12.90 -4.64 -7.96
CA PHE A 95 12.15 -5.50 -7.05
C PHE A 95 12.06 -6.95 -7.53
N ILE A 96 12.67 -7.25 -8.67
CA ILE A 96 12.80 -8.60 -9.24
C ILE A 96 14.20 -9.12 -8.87
N VAL A 97 14.25 -10.28 -8.23
CA VAL A 97 15.48 -10.88 -7.70
C VAL A 97 16.17 -11.77 -8.73
N GLY A 98 15.40 -12.36 -9.64
CA GLY A 98 15.88 -13.25 -10.69
C GLY A 98 14.74 -14.09 -11.24
N ASN A 99 15.05 -15.21 -11.87
CA ASN A 99 14.08 -16.15 -12.42
C ASN A 99 14.38 -17.58 -11.93
N ILE A 100 13.36 -18.22 -11.34
CA ILE A 100 13.50 -19.55 -10.71
C ILE A 100 13.87 -20.66 -11.71
N PHE A 101 13.60 -20.47 -13.00
CA PHE A 101 13.90 -21.47 -14.03
C PHE A 101 15.32 -21.34 -14.59
N THR A 102 15.95 -20.16 -14.47
CA THR A 102 17.26 -19.89 -15.10
C THR A 102 18.36 -19.54 -14.10
N ASP A 103 18.03 -18.98 -12.95
CA ASP A 103 19.00 -18.60 -11.92
C ASP A 103 19.11 -19.70 -10.85
N SER A 104 20.16 -20.53 -10.94
CA SER A 104 20.40 -21.59 -9.97
C SER A 104 20.74 -21.08 -8.56
N ASP A 105 21.12 -19.81 -8.43
CA ASP A 105 21.49 -19.16 -7.17
C ASP A 105 20.36 -18.29 -6.58
N ILE A 106 19.11 -18.49 -7.02
CA ILE A 106 17.97 -17.63 -6.65
C ILE A 106 17.73 -17.51 -5.14
N ALA A 107 17.95 -18.60 -4.38
CA ALA A 107 17.79 -18.59 -2.93
C ALA A 107 18.78 -17.62 -2.26
N ARG A 108 20.05 -17.68 -2.67
CA ARG A 108 21.09 -16.77 -2.18
C ARG A 108 20.78 -15.32 -2.56
N ARG A 109 20.28 -15.08 -3.77
CA ARG A 109 19.89 -13.73 -4.20
C ARG A 109 18.73 -13.15 -3.36
N LEU A 110 17.77 -14.00 -2.96
CA LEU A 110 16.70 -13.60 -2.03
C LEU A 110 17.27 -13.20 -0.67
N ASP A 111 18.16 -14.02 -0.11
CA ASP A 111 18.82 -13.74 1.17
C ASP A 111 19.68 -12.47 1.13
N ASP A 112 20.34 -12.22 -0.01
CA ASP A 112 21.20 -11.05 -0.24
C ASP A 112 20.39 -9.77 -0.57
N TYR A 113 19.09 -9.89 -0.90
CA TYR A 113 18.31 -8.73 -1.30
C TYR A 113 18.11 -7.74 -0.15
N ARG A 114 17.83 -8.20 1.08
CA ARG A 114 17.75 -7.36 2.29
C ARG A 114 16.99 -6.04 2.09
N PHE A 115 15.70 -6.11 1.77
CA PHE A 115 14.89 -4.93 1.42
C PHE A 115 14.99 -3.79 2.44
N HIS A 116 14.90 -4.12 3.73
CA HIS A 116 14.92 -3.14 4.81
C HIS A 116 16.30 -2.51 5.10
N ASP A 117 17.38 -3.12 4.59
CA ASP A 117 18.72 -2.53 4.65
C ASP A 117 18.91 -1.52 3.50
N ARG A 118 18.30 -1.81 2.33
CA ARG A 118 18.31 -0.92 1.15
C ARG A 118 17.38 0.26 1.29
N TYR A 119 16.21 0.04 1.90
CA TYR A 119 15.12 0.99 1.95
C TYR A 119 14.61 1.20 3.38
N ARG A 120 14.73 2.44 3.85
CA ARG A 120 14.19 2.84 5.16
C ARG A 120 12.77 3.36 5.00
N VAL A 121 11.79 2.47 5.23
CA VAL A 121 10.37 2.85 5.18
C VAL A 121 10.09 3.93 6.24
N GLY A 122 9.41 5.01 5.85
CA GLY A 122 9.10 6.11 6.76
C GLY A 122 10.30 6.99 7.13
N ALA A 123 11.36 7.03 6.31
CA ALA A 123 12.48 7.94 6.47
C ALA A 123 12.12 9.39 6.08
N ASN A 124 11.12 9.95 6.74
CA ASN A 124 10.59 11.29 6.48
C ASN A 124 10.26 12.04 7.78
N ALA A 125 10.10 13.37 7.65
CA ALA A 125 9.82 14.27 8.77
C ALA A 125 8.52 13.89 9.52
N THR A 126 7.44 13.59 8.80
CA THR A 126 6.14 13.22 9.37
C THR A 126 6.25 12.02 10.30
N CYS A 127 6.96 10.98 9.86
CA CYS A 127 7.18 9.79 10.68
C CYS A 127 8.11 10.09 11.86
N SER A 128 9.19 10.86 11.67
CA SER A 128 10.13 11.19 12.74
C SER A 128 9.51 12.00 13.89
N ALA A 129 8.57 12.89 13.56
CA ALA A 129 7.87 13.74 14.53
C ALA A 129 6.60 13.09 15.11
N CYS A 130 6.19 11.92 14.59
CA CYS A 130 4.96 11.26 14.99
C CYS A 130 5.09 10.63 16.38
N SER A 131 4.13 10.89 17.28
CA SER A 131 4.08 10.26 18.60
C SER A 131 3.93 8.74 18.55
N MET A 132 3.36 8.20 17.47
CA MET A 132 3.19 6.75 17.24
C MET A 132 4.37 6.12 16.50
N ASN A 133 5.47 6.85 16.28
CA ASN A 133 6.56 6.40 15.42
C ASN A 133 7.13 5.03 15.83
N SER A 134 7.35 4.79 17.11
CA SER A 134 7.97 3.55 17.61
C SER A 134 7.12 2.29 17.36
N GLY A 135 5.78 2.41 17.34
CA GLY A 135 4.86 1.30 17.16
C GLY A 135 4.20 1.23 15.78
N CYS A 136 4.53 2.15 14.87
CA CYS A 136 3.92 2.22 13.55
C CYS A 136 4.86 1.62 12.50
N GLY A 137 4.36 0.66 11.71
CA GLY A 137 5.08 0.02 10.61
C GLY A 137 5.16 0.84 9.32
N LYS A 138 4.70 2.11 9.35
CA LYS A 138 4.88 3.12 8.29
C LYS A 138 4.11 2.89 6.99
N GLY A 139 3.37 1.80 6.87
CA GLY A 139 2.49 1.53 5.74
C GLY A 139 3.20 0.85 4.59
N CYS A 140 2.60 0.92 3.39
CA CYS A 140 3.02 0.13 2.25
C CYS A 140 3.91 0.94 1.29
N PRO A 141 5.19 0.56 1.10
CA PRO A 141 6.07 1.18 0.10
C PRO A 141 5.50 1.12 -1.32
N ALA A 142 4.81 0.04 -1.68
CA ALA A 142 4.21 -0.07 -3.01
C ALA A 142 3.10 0.96 -3.26
N ALA A 143 2.34 1.35 -2.23
CA ALA A 143 1.34 2.41 -2.37
C ALA A 143 1.99 3.77 -2.61
N VAL A 144 3.09 4.04 -1.91
CA VAL A 144 3.92 5.23 -2.09
C VAL A 144 4.48 5.29 -3.52
N VAL A 145 5.10 4.21 -3.99
CA VAL A 145 5.64 4.12 -5.36
C VAL A 145 4.54 4.29 -6.41
N ALA A 146 3.37 3.66 -6.21
CA ALA A 146 2.24 3.78 -7.12
C ALA A 146 1.66 5.22 -7.16
N ALA A 147 1.85 6.00 -6.09
CA ALA A 147 1.50 7.42 -6.06
C ALA A 147 2.58 8.32 -6.67
N GLY A 148 3.70 7.76 -7.14
CA GLY A 148 4.84 8.50 -7.71
C GLY A 148 5.82 9.05 -6.67
N GLY A 149 5.75 8.55 -5.42
CA GLY A 149 6.69 8.87 -4.36
C GLY A 149 7.95 7.99 -4.38
N TRP A 150 8.88 8.29 -3.48
CA TRP A 150 10.06 7.48 -3.20
C TRP A 150 9.83 6.55 -2.01
N ILE A 151 10.45 5.37 -2.02
CA ILE A 151 10.44 4.51 -0.83
C ILE A 151 11.09 5.26 0.35
N GLY A 152 10.28 5.50 1.38
CA GLY A 152 10.65 6.35 2.53
C GLY A 152 9.62 7.45 2.78
N ASP A 153 8.88 7.86 1.75
CA ASP A 153 7.78 8.82 1.87
C ASP A 153 6.59 8.22 2.65
N VAL A 154 5.63 9.08 2.99
CA VAL A 154 4.43 8.72 3.76
C VAL A 154 3.42 7.98 2.87
N ASP A 155 2.88 6.87 3.37
CA ASP A 155 1.67 6.25 2.81
C ASP A 155 0.45 7.14 3.10
N THR A 156 0.24 8.18 2.29
CA THR A 156 -0.77 9.23 2.53
C THR A 156 -2.21 8.74 2.48
N GLU A 157 -2.47 7.60 1.82
CA GLU A 157 -3.79 6.98 1.76
C GLU A 157 -4.20 6.37 3.11
N GLN A 158 -3.23 5.97 3.94
CA GLN A 158 -3.47 5.22 5.17
C GLN A 158 -2.97 5.93 6.42
N CYS A 159 -1.97 6.81 6.30
CA CYS A 159 -1.37 7.49 7.42
C CYS A 159 -2.41 8.34 8.16
N PRO A 160 -2.60 8.14 9.47
CA PRO A 160 -3.68 8.80 10.21
C PRO A 160 -3.44 10.30 10.45
N ILE A 161 -2.21 10.77 10.22
CA ILE A 161 -1.80 12.16 10.47
C ILE A 161 -1.36 12.90 9.20
N SER A 162 -1.40 12.26 8.02
CA SER A 162 -1.16 12.99 6.78
C SER A 162 -2.38 13.84 6.47
N THR A 163 -2.17 15.13 6.30
CA THR A 163 -3.18 16.19 6.14
C THR A 163 -4.02 16.12 4.85
N ASP A 164 -4.04 14.98 4.14
CA ASP A 164 -4.78 14.76 2.89
C ASP A 164 -6.11 14.00 3.07
N THR A 165 -6.48 13.65 4.31
CA THR A 165 -7.84 13.19 4.66
C THR A 165 -8.92 14.30 4.62
N GLN A 166 -8.64 15.45 3.99
CA GLN A 166 -9.65 16.44 3.59
C GLN A 166 -10.15 16.26 2.14
N THR A 167 -10.31 15.02 1.67
CA THR A 167 -11.28 14.71 0.59
C THR A 167 -12.63 14.25 1.14
N GLY A 168 -12.96 14.63 2.38
CA GLY A 168 -14.32 14.69 2.89
C GLY A 168 -15.00 16.01 2.49
N GLY A 169 -15.47 16.09 1.23
CA GLY A 169 -16.39 17.12 0.77
C GLY A 169 -15.74 18.47 0.44
N ARG A 170 -15.87 18.90 -0.82
CA ARG A 170 -16.07 20.33 -1.10
C ARG A 170 -17.13 20.82 -0.13
N ARG A 171 -16.76 21.68 0.82
CA ARG A 171 -17.71 22.44 1.63
C ARG A 171 -18.44 23.35 0.64
N LEU A 172 -19.51 22.85 0.03
CA LEU A 172 -20.43 23.66 -0.74
C LEU A 172 -20.98 24.68 0.24
N LEU A 173 -20.59 25.95 0.05
CA LEU A 173 -21.18 27.06 0.77
C LEU A 173 -22.71 26.99 0.56
N PRO A 174 -23.52 27.10 1.62
CA PRO A 174 -24.96 27.07 1.46
C PRO A 174 -25.37 28.25 0.57
N LEU A 175 -25.94 27.94 -0.59
CA LEU A 175 -26.63 28.92 -1.42
C LEU A 175 -27.88 29.36 -0.64
N MET A 176 -27.87 30.59 -0.17
CA MET A 176 -29.08 31.20 0.37
C MET A 176 -30.10 31.38 -0.77
N PRO A 177 -31.36 30.96 -0.60
CA PRO A 177 -32.39 31.24 -1.57
C PRO A 177 -32.65 32.74 -1.62
N ALA A 178 -32.75 33.27 -2.84
CA ALA A 178 -33.20 34.62 -3.14
C ALA A 178 -34.72 34.73 -3.03
#